data_AF-G4HQ75-F1
#
_entry.id   AF-G4HQ75-F1
#
_cell.length_a   1.000
_cell.length_b   1.000
_cell.length_c   1.000
_cell.angle_alpha   90.00
_cell.angle_beta   90.00
_cell.angle_gamma   90.00
#
_symmetry.space_group_name_H-M   'P 1'
#
loop_
_entity.id
_entity.type
_entity.pdbx_description
1 polymer ?
#
loop_
_entity_poly.entity_id
_entity_poly.type
_entity_poly.pdbx_seq_one_letter_code
_entity_poly.pdbx_strand_id
1 'polypeptide(L)'
;MTTKRIRVLIGSPVRQQPEILKFFLDSLLRLDRERLEISYYFIDDNTDRDSSLKLSEFILQSPRVIIQAAHRRDEYLRNETTHYWNDSLIWKVADYKNKIIQYALDLRFDYLFLLDSDLLLHPATL
;
A
#
# COMPACT_ATOMS: atom_id res chain seq x y z
N MET A 1 -19.54 18.90 20.97
CA MET A 1 -19.28 19.05 19.52
C MET A 1 -18.30 17.96 19.13
N THR A 2 -18.69 17.00 18.29
CA THR A 2 -17.77 16.00 17.76
C THR A 2 -16.83 16.70 16.79
N THR A 3 -15.54 16.78 17.13
CA THR A 3 -14.52 17.29 16.21
C THR A 3 -14.44 16.34 15.02
N LYS A 4 -14.64 16.88 13.80
CA LYS A 4 -14.48 16.12 12.56
C LYS A 4 -13.06 15.56 12.52
N ARG A 5 -12.91 14.23 12.41
CA ARG A 5 -11.60 13.61 12.16
C ARG A 5 -11.21 13.79 10.70
N ILE A 6 -9.93 14.05 10.46
CA ILE A 6 -9.35 14.17 9.12
C ILE A 6 -9.16 12.76 8.56
N ARG A 7 -9.76 12.48 7.40
CA ARG A 7 -9.69 11.16 6.75
C ARG A 7 -8.46 11.11 5.84
N VAL A 8 -7.52 10.24 6.19
CA VAL A 8 -6.29 10.01 5.43
C VAL A 8 -6.33 8.60 4.84
N LEU A 9 -6.14 8.50 3.52
CA LEU A 9 -5.86 7.22 2.88
C LEU A 9 -4.35 7.03 2.79
N ILE A 10 -3.83 5.95 3.37
CA ILE A 10 -2.46 5.50 3.10
C ILE A 10 -2.53 4.46 2.00
N GLY A 11 -1.84 4.72 0.90
CA GLY A 11 -1.88 3.88 -0.29
C GLY A 11 -0.51 3.38 -0.69
N SER A 12 -0.38 2.08 -0.97
CA SER A 12 0.91 1.51 -1.37
C SER A 12 0.75 0.30 -2.30
N PRO A 13 1.41 0.28 -3.46
CA PRO A 13 1.73 -0.96 -4.15
C PRO A 13 2.76 -1.76 -3.34
N VAL A 14 2.50 -3.04 -3.12
CA VAL A 14 3.31 -3.88 -2.24
C VAL A 14 3.88 -5.05 -3.03
N ARG A 15 5.20 -5.06 -3.19
CA ARG A 15 5.98 -6.22 -3.61
C ARG A 15 7.26 -6.26 -2.80
N GLN A 16 7.30 -7.09 -1.77
CA GLN A 16 8.37 -7.06 -0.78
C GLN A 16 8.63 -8.45 -0.20
N GLN A 17 9.82 -8.67 0.35
CA GLN A 17 10.13 -9.87 1.13
C GLN A 17 9.33 -9.88 2.45
N PRO A 18 8.97 -11.06 2.99
CA PRO A 18 8.12 -11.16 4.17
C PRO A 18 8.65 -10.37 5.38
N GLU A 19 9.97 -10.39 5.61
CA GLU A 19 10.59 -9.72 6.75
C GLU A 19 10.51 -8.19 6.66
N ILE A 20 10.84 -7.63 5.49
CA ILE A 20 10.79 -6.18 5.26
C ILE A 20 9.34 -5.71 5.30
N LEU A 21 8.42 -6.47 4.69
CA LEU A 21 7.00 -6.16 4.71
C LEU A 21 6.45 -6.11 6.14
N LYS A 22 6.88 -7.04 7.01
CA LYS A 22 6.50 -7.00 8.42
C LYS A 22 6.90 -5.67 9.07
N PHE A 23 8.14 -5.21 8.88
CA PHE A 23 8.58 -3.94 9.48
C PHE A 23 7.83 -2.73 8.93
N PHE A 24 7.54 -2.70 7.63
CA PHE A 24 6.69 -1.67 7.00
C PHE A 24 5.31 -1.63 7.66
N LEU A 25 4.60 -2.77 7.71
CA LEU A 25 3.26 -2.86 8.29
C LEU A 25 3.26 -2.50 9.78
N ASP A 26 4.23 -3.00 10.55
CA ASP A 26 4.39 -2.67 11.96
C ASP A 26 4.59 -1.15 12.17
N SER A 27 5.30 -0.47 11.26
CA SER A 27 5.49 0.99 11.34
C SER A 27 4.19 1.76 11.11
N LEU A 28 3.31 1.29 10.22
CA LEU A 28 2.01 1.89 9.94
C LEU A 28 1.05 1.81 11.14
N LEU A 29 1.15 0.73 11.93
CA LEU A 29 0.32 0.56 13.13
C LEU A 29 0.73 1.51 14.25
N ARG A 30 1.99 1.96 14.26
CA ARG A 30 2.55 2.87 15.26
C ARG A 30 2.37 4.35 14.94
N LEU A 31 1.83 4.69 13.77
CA LEU A 31 1.55 6.09 13.42
C LEU A 31 0.59 6.71 14.44
N ASP A 32 0.89 7.94 14.83
CA ASP A 32 0.03 8.73 15.70
C ASP A 32 -1.28 9.02 14.98
N ARG A 33 -2.41 8.67 15.61
CA ARG A 33 -3.76 8.79 15.02
C ARG A 33 -4.59 9.87 15.68
N GLU A 34 -3.95 10.79 16.41
CA GLU A 34 -4.66 11.89 17.07
C GLU A 34 -5.36 12.73 16.00
N ARG A 35 -6.68 12.89 16.08
CA ARG A 35 -7.51 13.63 15.12
C ARG A 35 -7.58 13.06 13.70
N LEU A 36 -6.83 11.99 13.40
CA LEU A 36 -6.86 11.30 12.11
C LEU A 36 -7.79 10.09 12.15
N GLU A 37 -8.40 9.81 10.99
CA GLU A 37 -9.02 8.55 10.64
C GLU A 37 -8.23 7.96 9.47
N ILE A 38 -7.37 6.99 9.76
CA ILE A 38 -6.50 6.36 8.76
C ILE A 38 -7.23 5.16 8.16
N SER A 39 -7.27 5.11 6.82
CA SER A 39 -7.63 3.92 6.04
C SER A 39 -6.44 3.49 5.19
N TYR A 40 -6.41 2.22 4.78
CA TYR A 40 -5.32 1.66 4.00
C TYR A 40 -5.83 1.08 2.68
N TYR A 41 -5.10 1.31 1.60
CA TYR A 41 -5.32 0.63 0.34
C TYR A 41 -3.98 0.09 -0.20
N PHE A 42 -3.83 -1.23 -0.11
CA PHE A 42 -2.70 -1.96 -0.64
C PHE A 42 -3.04 -2.66 -1.95
N ILE A 43 -2.13 -2.56 -2.93
CA ILE A 43 -2.16 -3.40 -4.13
C ILE A 43 -1.12 -4.49 -3.93
N ASP A 44 -1.59 -5.74 -3.81
CA ASP A 44 -0.74 -6.91 -3.61
C ASP A 44 -0.15 -7.39 -4.94
N ASP A 45 1.09 -7.00 -5.22
CA ASP A 45 1.91 -7.43 -6.36
C ASP A 45 3.00 -8.42 -5.91
N ASN A 46 2.83 -9.05 -4.74
CA ASN A 46 3.78 -10.03 -4.25
C ASN A 46 3.77 -11.31 -5.10
N THR A 47 4.96 -11.85 -5.31
CA THR A 47 5.14 -13.21 -5.87
C THR A 47 5.33 -14.26 -4.78
N ASP A 48 5.70 -13.82 -3.58
CA ASP A 48 5.87 -14.65 -2.39
C ASP A 48 4.54 -14.74 -1.62
N ARG A 49 4.10 -15.98 -1.36
CA ARG A 49 2.85 -16.27 -0.65
C ARG A 49 2.86 -15.75 0.79
N ASP A 50 3.99 -15.81 1.47
CA ASP A 50 4.10 -15.38 2.87
C ASP A 50 3.95 -13.85 2.97
N SER A 51 4.35 -13.13 1.92
CA SER A 51 4.16 -11.68 1.85
C SER A 51 2.70 -11.30 1.63
N SER A 52 2.00 -11.98 0.71
CA SER A 52 0.55 -11.83 0.55
C SER A 52 -0.23 -12.20 1.82
N LEU A 53 0.24 -13.22 2.56
CA LEU A 53 -0.35 -13.62 3.84
C LEU A 53 -0.24 -12.51 4.88
N LYS A 54 0.92 -11.85 4.99
CA LYS A 54 1.10 -10.71 5.91
C LYS A 54 0.15 -9.55 5.63
N LEU A 55 -0.11 -9.24 4.36
CA LEU A 55 -1.13 -8.25 4.02
C LEU A 55 -2.51 -8.70 4.49
N SER A 56 -2.85 -9.97 4.26
CA SER A 56 -4.14 -10.54 4.67
C SER A 56 -4.32 -10.49 6.20
N GLU A 57 -3.27 -10.80 6.96
CA GLU A 57 -3.25 -10.70 8.43
C GLU A 57 -3.42 -9.25 8.92
N PHE A 58 -2.91 -8.28 8.17
CA PHE A 58 -3.02 -6.86 8.53
C PHE A 58 -4.48 -6.36 8.58
N ILE A 59 -5.39 -6.95 7.80
CA ILE A 59 -6.83 -6.63 7.86
C ILE A 59 -7.37 -6.84 9.28
N LEU A 60 -6.86 -7.85 10.01
CA LEU A 60 -7.30 -8.15 11.37
C LEU A 60 -6.83 -7.11 12.39
N GLN A 61 -5.83 -6.31 12.06
CA GLN A 61 -5.16 -5.37 12.97
C GLN A 61 -5.64 -3.92 12.83
N SER A 62 -6.30 -3.57 11.72
CA SER A 62 -6.87 -2.23 11.54
C SER A 62 -8.22 -2.29 10.85
N PRO A 63 -9.23 -1.55 11.35
CA PRO A 63 -10.44 -1.32 10.58
C PRO A 63 -10.07 -0.51 9.31
N ARG A 64 -10.78 -0.73 8.20
CA ARG A 64 -10.66 0.04 6.93
C ARG A 64 -9.39 -0.24 6.13
N VAL A 65 -9.09 -1.51 5.93
CA VAL A 65 -8.03 -1.97 5.02
C VAL A 65 -8.68 -2.56 3.77
N ILE A 66 -8.23 -2.13 2.59
CA ILE A 66 -8.53 -2.77 1.32
C ILE A 66 -7.24 -3.34 0.75
N ILE A 67 -7.32 -4.59 0.29
CA ILE A 67 -6.26 -5.26 -0.45
C ILE A 67 -6.81 -5.63 -1.80
N GLN A 68 -6.17 -5.13 -2.86
CA GLN A 68 -6.48 -5.54 -4.22
C GLN A 68 -5.32 -6.36 -4.77
N ALA A 69 -5.58 -7.59 -5.20
CA ALA A 69 -4.58 -8.37 -5.92
C ALA A 69 -4.24 -7.68 -7.25
N ALA A 70 -2.96 -7.54 -7.55
CA ALA A 70 -2.51 -7.13 -8.86
C ALA A 70 -3.09 -8.08 -9.92
N HIS A 71 -3.76 -7.55 -10.93
CA HIS A 71 -4.20 -8.38 -12.06
C HIS A 71 -2.96 -8.92 -12.78
N ARG A 72 -2.75 -10.24 -12.71
CA ARG A 72 -1.80 -10.97 -13.55
C ARG A 72 -2.36 -11.10 -14.97
N ARG A 73 -2.52 -9.98 -15.68
CA ARG A 73 -2.54 -10.00 -17.14
C ARG A 73 -1.21 -9.41 -17.56
N ASP A 74 -0.23 -10.30 -17.67
CA ASP A 74 0.79 -10.32 -18.71
C ASP A 74 1.75 -11.44 -18.32
N GLU A 75 1.74 -12.51 -19.11
CA GLU A 75 2.83 -13.48 -19.13
C GLU A 75 4.12 -12.73 -19.46
N TYR A 76 4.83 -12.31 -18.42
CA TYR A 76 6.16 -11.74 -18.55
C TYR A 76 7.09 -12.84 -19.05
N LEU A 77 7.43 -12.79 -20.33
CA LEU A 77 8.58 -13.48 -20.92
C LEU A 77 9.82 -13.14 -20.09
N ARG A 78 10.28 -14.14 -19.35
CA ARG A 78 11.46 -14.06 -18.49
C ARG A 78 12.70 -14.15 -19.38
N ASN A 79 13.18 -13.01 -19.83
CA ASN A 79 14.50 -12.92 -20.44
C ASN A 79 15.49 -12.61 -19.32
N GLU A 80 16.62 -13.34 -19.28
CA GLU A 80 17.63 -13.27 -18.22
C GLU A 80 18.43 -11.95 -18.23
N THR A 81 17.76 -10.82 -17.99
CA THR A 81 18.41 -9.53 -17.81
C THR A 81 17.96 -8.90 -16.51
N THR A 82 18.91 -8.86 -15.59
CA THR A 82 18.90 -8.26 -14.26
C THR A 82 18.45 -6.80 -14.27
N HIS A 83 17.59 -6.42 -13.32
CA HIS A 83 17.34 -5.04 -12.84
C HIS A 83 17.29 -3.89 -13.86
N TYR A 84 16.47 -3.97 -14.91
CA TYR A 84 16.09 -2.79 -15.68
C TYR A 84 14.63 -2.40 -15.40
N TRP A 85 14.41 -1.16 -14.94
CA TRP A 85 13.11 -0.50 -15.00
C TRP A 85 12.76 -0.30 -16.48
N ASN A 86 12.10 -1.29 -17.08
CA ASN A 86 11.53 -1.12 -18.41
C ASN A 86 10.22 -0.33 -18.30
N ASP A 87 9.80 0.29 -19.40
CA ASP A 87 8.59 1.13 -19.45
C ASP A 87 7.36 0.38 -18.92
N SER A 88 7.27 -0.93 -19.15
CA SER A 88 6.15 -1.74 -18.66
C SER A 88 6.09 -1.77 -17.13
N LEU A 89 7.22 -1.91 -16.43
CA LEU A 89 7.25 -1.85 -14.97
C LEU A 89 6.87 -0.45 -14.45
N ILE A 90 7.33 0.62 -15.11
CA ILE A 90 6.99 2.00 -14.76
C ILE A 90 5.48 2.21 -14.89
N TRP A 91 4.90 1.85 -16.05
CA TRP A 91 3.47 1.99 -16.30
C TRP A 91 2.62 1.11 -15.39
N LYS A 92 3.12 -0.09 -15.04
CA LYS A 92 2.45 -0.97 -14.07
C LYS A 92 2.31 -0.31 -12.70
N VAL A 93 3.41 0.25 -12.17
CA VAL A 93 3.37 0.94 -10.88
C VAL A 93 2.54 2.23 -10.96
N ALA A 94 2.59 2.95 -12.09
CA ALA A 94 1.76 4.12 -12.32
C ALA A 94 0.26 3.76 -12.30
N ASP A 95 -0.15 2.67 -12.95
CA ASP A 95 -1.53 2.17 -12.91
C ASP A 95 -1.97 1.82 -11.48
N TYR A 96 -1.09 1.20 -10.69
CA TYR A 96 -1.37 0.93 -9.29
C TYR A 96 -1.61 2.21 -8.48
N LYS A 97 -0.75 3.23 -8.65
CA LYS A 97 -0.91 4.52 -7.98
C LYS A 97 -2.19 5.24 -8.47
N ASN A 98 -2.53 5.16 -9.76
CA ASN A 98 -3.78 5.71 -10.31
C ASN A 98 -5.02 5.09 -9.66
N LYS A 99 -5.05 3.77 -9.47
CA LYS A 99 -6.17 3.09 -8.80
C LYS A 99 -6.36 3.54 -7.36
N ILE A 100 -5.26 3.73 -6.63
CA ILE A 100 -5.28 4.26 -5.27
C ILE A 100 -5.80 5.71 -5.26
N ILE A 101 -5.31 6.55 -6.16
CA ILE A 101 -5.75 7.95 -6.29
C ILE A 101 -7.25 8.01 -6.61
N GLN A 102 -7.73 7.20 -7.55
CA GLN A 102 -9.14 7.16 -7.91
C GLN A 102 -10.01 6.76 -6.72
N TYR A 103 -9.61 5.73 -5.97
CA TYR A 103 -10.31 5.32 -4.75
C TYR A 103 -10.35 6.43 -3.69
N ALA A 104 -9.26 7.19 -3.52
CA ALA A 104 -9.22 8.32 -2.61
C ALA A 104 -10.23 9.42 -3.00
N LEU A 105 -10.31 9.71 -4.30
CA LEU A 105 -11.23 10.70 -4.88
C LEU A 105 -12.69 10.25 -4.74
N ASP A 106 -13.01 9.01 -5.12
CA ASP A 106 -14.36 8.46 -5.09
C ASP A 106 -14.97 8.49 -3.69
N LEU A 107 -14.16 8.16 -2.68
CA LEU A 107 -14.57 8.18 -1.28
C LEU A 107 -14.29 9.49 -0.56
N ARG A 108 -13.84 10.53 -1.28
CA ARG A 108 -13.62 11.89 -0.78
C ARG A 108 -12.79 11.91 0.51
N PHE A 109 -11.63 11.27 0.49
CA PHE A 109 -10.65 11.41 1.55
C PHE A 109 -10.15 12.86 1.60
N ASP A 110 -9.81 13.34 2.80
CA ASP A 110 -9.26 14.70 2.96
C ASP A 110 -7.79 14.74 2.48
N TYR A 111 -7.04 13.65 2.67
CA TYR A 111 -5.65 13.49 2.18
C TYR A 111 -5.36 12.08 1.67
N LEU A 112 -4.42 11.98 0.74
CA LEU A 112 -3.80 10.75 0.28
C LEU A 112 -2.30 10.80 0.60
N PHE A 113 -1.81 9.78 1.30
CA PHE A 113 -0.39 9.55 1.55
C PHE A 113 0.06 8.31 0.78
N LEU A 114 0.69 8.53 -0.39
CA LEU A 114 1.26 7.46 -1.21
C LEU A 114 2.64 7.06 -0.69
N LEU A 115 2.85 5.76 -0.49
CA LEU A 115 4.06 5.20 0.09
C LEU A 115 4.60 4.03 -0.73
N ASP A 116 5.91 3.88 -0.72
CA ASP A 116 6.58 2.67 -1.16
C ASP A 116 6.77 1.72 0.05
N SER A 117 6.63 0.41 -0.17
CA SER A 117 6.55 -0.61 0.89
C SER A 117 7.91 -0.98 1.54
N ASP A 118 8.97 -0.25 1.22
CA ASP A 118 10.33 -0.41 1.75
C ASP A 118 10.74 0.71 2.72
N LEU A 119 9.81 1.61 3.05
CA LEU A 119 10.03 2.70 4.00
C LEU A 119 9.62 2.32 5.43
N LEU A 120 10.34 2.82 6.44
CA LEU A 120 9.90 2.79 7.83
C LEU A 120 9.48 4.18 8.26
N LEU A 121 8.29 4.28 8.86
CA LEU A 121 7.75 5.56 9.31
C LEU A 121 7.98 5.79 10.80
N HIS A 122 8.33 7.03 11.13
CA HIS A 122 8.32 7.52 12.50
C HIS A 122 6.86 7.73 12.96
N PRO A 123 6.49 7.50 14.23
CA PRO A 123 5.12 7.68 14.72
C PRO A 123 4.49 9.05 14.36
N ALA A 124 5.26 10.13 14.51
CA ALA A 124 4.84 11.50 14.21
C ALA A 124 5.02 11.93 12.73
N THR A 125 4.97 10.99 11.77
CA THR A 125 5.12 11.31 10.33
C THR A 125 3.90 12.07 9.77
N LEU A 126 2.71 11.84 10.34
CA LEU A 126 1.44 12.43 9.94
C LEU A 126 0.93 13.39 11.02
#